data_AF-A0A931TSA5-F1
#
_entry.id   AF-A0A931TSA5-F1
#
_cell.length_a   1.000
_cell.length_b   1.000
_cell.length_c   1.000
_cell.angle_alpha   90.00
_cell.angle_beta   90.00
_cell.angle_gamma   90.00
#
_symmetry.space_group_name_H-M   'P 1'
#
loop_
_entity.id
_entity.type
_entity.pdbx_description
1 polymer ?
#
loop_
_entity_poly.entity_id
_entity_poly.type
_entity_poly.pdbx_seq_one_letter_code
_entity_poly.pdbx_strand_id
1 'polypeptide(L)'
;MGKKGLFDEQDAIEKLSKIGNPLEKISSVIDFEFFRLPLESKLLNTEKKNNAGAKPYDLVMMLKILILQRYFGLGDSQVEFQITDRLSFKKFLGLETGDKVPDEKTVWLFRENLTNSGLVEVIFDQFVEFLEDKNLILNEGKMIDASFTIAPRQRNTKEENDKIKKGEGDELWNEKPNKKKHKDIDARWTKKNDETFFGYKNHAKADTKSKIINKYIVTDASVHDSQALEPLLDEKDKGQNLYADSAYTGQNQEETIDKHGLINKVHEKGYRGKPLTDEQKASNKEKSKTRARVEHIFGFMEQSMNGLTLKSVGIKRATGIIGLINLTYNLFRYEQIVRLKLEF
;
A
#
# COMPACT_ATOMS: atom_id res chain seq x y z
N MET A 1 -20.49 24.29 31.99
CA MET A 1 -20.73 23.05 31.24
C MET A 1 -22.08 23.17 30.54
N GLY A 2 -22.15 22.93 29.23
CA GLY A 2 -23.35 23.14 28.41
C GLY A 2 -24.39 22.02 28.58
N LYS A 3 -25.68 22.36 28.42
CA LYS A 3 -26.76 21.38 28.27
C LYS A 3 -26.72 20.83 26.85
N LYS A 4 -26.90 19.52 26.67
CA LYS A 4 -27.04 18.90 25.35
C LYS A 4 -28.25 19.50 24.64
N GLY A 5 -28.02 20.24 23.57
CA GLY A 5 -29.04 20.78 22.67
C GLY A 5 -29.53 19.72 21.68
N LEU A 6 -30.70 19.98 21.09
CA LEU A 6 -31.35 19.09 20.12
C LEU A 6 -30.53 18.91 18.84
N PHE A 7 -29.76 19.92 18.44
CA PHE A 7 -29.00 19.95 17.17
C PHE A 7 -27.48 19.82 17.36
N ASP A 8 -26.99 19.60 18.59
CA ASP A 8 -25.55 19.59 18.88
C ASP A 8 -24.76 18.60 18.02
N GLU A 9 -25.33 17.42 17.75
CA GLU A 9 -24.70 16.40 16.89
C GLU A 9 -24.64 16.84 15.43
N GLN A 10 -25.71 17.47 14.92
CA GLN A 10 -25.75 18.02 13.58
C GLN A 10 -24.76 19.18 13.43
N ASP A 11 -24.74 20.11 14.37
CA ASP A 11 -23.82 21.26 14.39
C ASP A 11 -22.36 20.80 14.43
N ALA A 12 -22.06 19.76 15.20
CA ALA A 12 -20.73 19.15 15.25
C ALA A 12 -20.33 18.53 13.90
N ILE A 13 -21.24 17.83 13.23
CA ILE A 13 -21.01 17.25 11.89
C ILE A 13 -20.80 18.36 10.86
N GLU A 14 -21.64 19.39 10.84
CA GLU A 14 -21.50 20.53 9.93
C GLU A 14 -20.18 21.27 10.14
N LYS A 15 -19.77 21.45 11.40
CA LYS A 15 -18.47 22.04 11.74
C LYS A 15 -17.31 21.17 11.24
N LEU A 16 -17.37 19.85 11.40
CA LEU A 16 -16.35 18.93 10.88
C LEU A 16 -16.29 18.94 9.34
N SER A 17 -17.44 19.01 8.67
CA SER A 17 -17.50 19.14 7.21
C SER A 17 -16.84 20.45 6.76
N LYS A 18 -17.12 21.57 7.43
CA LYS A 18 -16.47 22.88 7.19
C LYS A 18 -14.96 22.87 7.41
N ILE A 19 -14.46 22.13 8.42
CA ILE A 19 -13.02 21.96 8.66
C ILE A 19 -12.36 21.12 7.54
N GLY A 20 -13.13 20.25 6.89
CA GLY A 20 -12.71 19.49 5.73
C GLY A 20 -12.36 18.03 6.02
N ASN A 21 -13.31 17.29 6.60
CA ASN A 21 -13.21 15.86 6.87
C ASN A 21 -12.80 15.04 5.62
N PRO A 22 -11.61 14.38 5.62
CA PRO A 22 -11.14 13.60 4.47
C PRO A 22 -12.04 12.38 4.16
N LEU A 23 -12.71 11.81 5.17
CA LEU A 23 -13.60 10.65 4.98
C LEU A 23 -14.91 11.00 4.29
N GLU A 24 -15.38 12.22 4.46
CA GLU A 24 -16.55 12.73 3.75
C GLU A 24 -16.21 12.97 2.27
N LYS A 25 -15.06 13.58 2.01
CA LYS A 25 -14.56 13.86 0.67
C LYS A 25 -14.33 12.59 -0.17
N ILE A 26 -13.72 11.56 0.42
CA ILE A 26 -13.51 10.29 -0.29
C ILE A 26 -14.85 9.58 -0.57
N SER A 27 -15.81 9.66 0.36
CA SER A 27 -17.14 9.05 0.18
C SER A 27 -17.99 9.77 -0.87
N SER A 28 -17.72 11.04 -1.15
CA SER A 28 -18.46 11.79 -2.18
C SER A 28 -17.98 11.51 -3.60
N VAL A 29 -16.83 10.86 -3.77
CA VAL A 29 -16.22 10.58 -5.08
C VAL A 29 -16.12 9.09 -5.41
N ILE A 30 -16.12 8.23 -4.39
CA ILE A 30 -16.00 6.78 -4.54
C ILE A 30 -17.25 6.13 -3.96
N ASP A 31 -17.95 5.39 -4.81
CA ASP A 31 -18.91 4.40 -4.36
C ASP A 31 -18.17 3.11 -4.01
N PHE A 32 -18.05 2.81 -2.71
CA PHE A 32 -17.35 1.62 -2.23
C PHE A 32 -18.07 0.31 -2.55
N GLU A 33 -19.35 0.36 -2.95
CA GLU A 33 -20.09 -0.81 -3.44
C GLU A 33 -19.43 -1.42 -4.69
N PHE A 34 -18.64 -0.63 -5.41
CA PHE A 34 -17.75 -1.08 -6.48
C PHE A 34 -16.91 -2.32 -6.12
N PHE A 35 -16.49 -2.44 -4.85
CA PHE A 35 -15.65 -3.56 -4.39
C PHE A 35 -16.47 -4.78 -3.94
N ARG A 36 -17.81 -4.70 -3.86
CA ARG A 36 -18.63 -5.76 -3.28
C ARG A 36 -18.50 -7.08 -4.04
N LEU A 37 -18.67 -7.07 -5.35
CA LEU A 37 -18.65 -8.29 -6.17
C LEU A 37 -17.35 -9.09 -5.99
N PRO A 38 -16.15 -8.51 -6.12
CA PRO A 38 -14.91 -9.25 -5.85
C PRO A 38 -14.83 -9.78 -4.42
N LEU A 39 -15.23 -9.00 -3.42
CA LEU A 39 -15.23 -9.44 -2.02
C LEU A 39 -16.16 -10.63 -1.80
N GLU A 40 -17.38 -10.57 -2.34
CA GLU A 40 -18.40 -11.61 -2.18
C GLU A 40 -18.00 -12.92 -2.86
N SER A 41 -17.36 -12.84 -4.04
CA SER A 41 -16.96 -14.01 -4.84
C SER A 41 -16.08 -15.02 -4.09
N LYS A 42 -15.30 -14.57 -3.11
CA LYS A 42 -14.33 -15.40 -2.38
C LYS A 42 -14.54 -15.43 -0.87
N LEU A 43 -15.24 -14.45 -0.28
CA LEU A 43 -15.42 -14.37 1.18
C LEU A 43 -16.80 -14.79 1.65
N LEU A 44 -17.83 -14.78 0.80
CA LEU A 44 -19.13 -15.30 1.20
C LEU A 44 -19.07 -16.83 1.27
N ASN A 45 -19.29 -17.36 2.46
CA ASN A 45 -19.59 -18.77 2.62
C ASN A 45 -21.02 -19.04 2.13
N THR A 46 -21.14 -19.49 0.89
CA THR A 46 -22.40 -19.89 0.24
C THR A 46 -22.93 -21.24 0.75
N GLU A 47 -22.10 -22.03 1.43
CA GLU A 47 -22.44 -23.35 1.98
C GLU A 47 -22.76 -23.29 3.48
N LYS A 48 -23.68 -22.42 3.89
CA LYS A 48 -24.14 -22.41 5.29
C LYS A 48 -24.95 -23.68 5.58
N LYS A 49 -24.41 -24.55 6.45
CA LYS A 49 -25.12 -25.76 6.93
C LYS A 49 -26.41 -25.44 7.68
N ASN A 50 -26.53 -24.26 8.31
CA ASN A 50 -27.73 -23.78 9.01
C ASN A 50 -27.72 -22.24 9.11
N ASN A 51 -28.90 -21.63 9.30
CA ASN A 51 -29.05 -20.18 9.54
C ASN A 51 -28.76 -19.74 10.98
N ALA A 52 -28.08 -20.59 11.77
CA ALA A 52 -27.76 -20.29 13.16
C ALA A 52 -26.50 -19.43 13.29
N GLY A 53 -26.54 -18.39 14.13
CA GLY A 53 -25.41 -17.52 14.44
C GLY A 53 -25.68 -16.03 14.21
N ALA A 54 -24.78 -15.17 14.66
CA ALA A 54 -24.81 -13.75 14.35
C ALA A 54 -24.64 -13.54 12.84
N LYS A 55 -25.41 -12.60 12.27
CA LYS A 55 -25.23 -12.24 10.86
C LYS A 55 -23.81 -11.70 10.65
N PRO A 56 -23.13 -12.08 9.55
CA PRO A 56 -21.82 -11.52 9.25
C PRO A 56 -21.93 -10.01 9.03
N TYR A 57 -20.87 -9.29 9.36
CA TYR A 57 -20.75 -7.88 9.01
C TYR A 57 -20.69 -7.69 7.50
N ASP A 58 -21.11 -6.51 7.05
CA ASP A 58 -21.03 -6.13 5.65
C ASP A 58 -19.57 -6.07 5.16
N LEU A 59 -19.28 -6.68 4.01
CA LEU A 59 -17.91 -6.80 3.50
C LEU A 59 -17.33 -5.45 3.06
N VAL A 60 -18.17 -4.57 2.51
CA VAL A 60 -17.75 -3.22 2.09
C VAL A 60 -17.43 -2.38 3.32
N MET A 61 -18.24 -2.45 4.36
CA MET A 61 -17.94 -1.85 5.66
C MET A 61 -16.62 -2.37 6.23
N MET A 62 -16.38 -3.68 6.19
CA MET A 62 -15.12 -4.27 6.67
C MET A 62 -13.91 -3.79 5.84
N LEU A 63 -14.03 -3.65 4.52
CA LEU A 63 -12.98 -3.06 3.68
C LEU A 63 -12.72 -1.59 4.05
N LYS A 64 -13.77 -0.79 4.26
CA LYS A 64 -13.65 0.59 4.74
C LYS A 64 -12.93 0.69 6.08
N ILE A 65 -13.14 -0.27 7.00
CA ILE A 65 -12.38 -0.34 8.26
C ILE A 65 -10.89 -0.55 7.99
N LEU A 66 -10.50 -1.42 7.06
CA LEU A 66 -9.09 -1.59 6.70
C LEU A 66 -8.49 -0.31 6.10
N ILE A 67 -9.25 0.43 5.30
CA ILE A 67 -8.84 1.74 4.76
C ILE A 67 -8.64 2.74 5.91
N LEU A 68 -9.52 2.78 6.92
CA LEU A 68 -9.32 3.60 8.12
C LEU A 68 -8.04 3.21 8.86
N GLN A 69 -7.78 1.91 9.01
CA GLN A 69 -6.54 1.44 9.64
C GLN A 69 -5.30 1.91 8.90
N ARG A 70 -5.32 1.90 7.56
CA ARG A 70 -4.17 2.34 6.76
C ARG A 70 -4.04 3.86 6.77
N TYR A 71 -5.13 4.60 6.57
CA TYR A 71 -5.08 6.05 6.48
C TYR A 71 -4.73 6.72 7.82
N PHE A 72 -5.18 6.18 8.96
CA PHE A 72 -4.88 6.75 10.28
C PHE A 72 -3.79 5.99 11.05
N GLY A 73 -3.14 4.99 10.44
CA GLY A 73 -2.10 4.19 11.08
C GLY A 73 -2.56 3.41 12.33
N LEU A 74 -3.80 2.90 12.32
CA LEU A 74 -4.42 2.26 13.48
C LEU A 74 -4.09 0.76 13.53
N GLY A 75 -3.92 0.25 14.76
CA GLY A 75 -3.94 -1.18 15.05
C GLY A 75 -5.36 -1.75 15.09
N ASP A 76 -5.47 -3.06 15.30
CA ASP A 76 -6.77 -3.75 15.34
C ASP A 76 -7.60 -3.32 16.57
N SER A 77 -7.04 -3.35 17.79
CA SER A 77 -7.73 -2.83 18.98
C SER A 77 -8.04 -1.32 18.89
N GLN A 78 -7.12 -0.53 18.32
CA GLN A 78 -7.32 0.91 18.22
C GLN A 78 -8.44 1.27 17.24
N VAL A 79 -8.63 0.54 16.14
CA VAL A 79 -9.68 0.86 15.19
C VAL A 79 -11.07 0.62 15.78
N GLU A 80 -11.26 -0.45 16.56
CA GLU A 80 -12.50 -0.71 17.30
C GLU A 80 -12.84 0.46 18.24
N PHE A 81 -11.85 0.90 19.04
CA PHE A 81 -12.01 2.03 19.95
C PHE A 81 -12.37 3.32 19.17
N GLN A 82 -11.65 3.61 18.08
CA GLN A 82 -11.85 4.84 17.31
C GLN A 82 -13.19 4.87 16.57
N ILE A 83 -13.69 3.73 16.08
CA ILE A 83 -15.03 3.64 15.48
C ILE A 83 -16.09 3.88 16.55
N THR A 84 -15.91 3.35 17.76
CA THR A 84 -16.86 3.52 18.86
C THR A 84 -16.96 4.98 19.31
N ASP A 85 -15.81 5.66 19.40
CA ASP A 85 -15.68 7.03 19.91
C ASP A 85 -16.01 8.11 18.86
N ARG A 86 -15.58 7.94 17.60
CA ARG A 86 -15.61 9.01 16.60
C ARG A 86 -16.79 8.93 15.66
N LEU A 87 -17.67 9.94 15.73
CA LEU A 87 -18.81 10.12 14.82
C LEU A 87 -18.41 10.15 13.34
N SER A 88 -17.25 10.73 13.01
CA SER A 88 -16.77 10.78 11.62
C SER A 88 -16.45 9.39 11.05
N PHE A 89 -16.02 8.44 11.89
CA PHE A 89 -15.74 7.07 11.47
C PHE A 89 -17.05 6.31 11.31
N LYS A 90 -17.97 6.45 12.27
CA LYS A 90 -19.31 5.85 12.17
C LYS A 90 -20.03 6.28 10.89
N LYS A 91 -20.04 7.59 10.60
CA LYS A 91 -20.63 8.15 9.37
C LYS A 91 -19.98 7.57 8.11
N PHE A 92 -18.66 7.44 8.07
CA PHE A 92 -17.94 6.84 6.93
C PHE A 92 -18.33 5.37 6.69
N LEU A 93 -18.52 4.63 7.79
CA LEU A 93 -18.89 3.22 7.78
C LEU A 93 -20.39 2.98 7.60
N GLY A 94 -21.22 4.03 7.67
CA GLY A 94 -22.69 3.88 7.65
C GLY A 94 -23.26 3.30 8.95
N LEU A 95 -22.56 3.50 10.07
CA LEU A 95 -22.97 3.05 11.40
C LEU A 95 -23.65 4.18 12.19
N GLU A 96 -24.65 3.82 12.98
CA GLU A 96 -25.25 4.66 14.00
C GLU A 96 -24.63 4.41 15.38
N THR A 97 -24.94 5.27 16.36
CA THR A 97 -24.34 5.18 17.71
C THR A 97 -24.67 3.87 18.44
N GLY A 98 -25.83 3.27 18.16
CA GLY A 98 -26.28 2.01 18.75
C GLY A 98 -25.84 0.75 18.00
N ASP A 99 -25.22 0.90 16.82
CA ASP A 99 -24.82 -0.24 16.01
C ASP A 99 -23.63 -0.99 16.61
N LYS A 100 -23.58 -2.29 16.32
CA LYS A 100 -22.45 -3.13 16.72
C LYS A 100 -21.23 -2.82 15.87
N VAL A 101 -20.12 -2.56 16.54
CA VAL A 101 -18.81 -2.35 15.91
C VAL A 101 -18.07 -3.70 15.86
N PRO A 102 -17.42 -4.03 14.73
CA PRO A 102 -16.55 -5.20 14.65
C PRO A 102 -15.41 -5.12 15.66
N ASP A 103 -15.21 -6.20 16.42
CA ASP A 103 -14.11 -6.29 17.38
C ASP A 103 -12.74 -6.48 16.70
N GLU A 104 -11.68 -6.30 17.47
CA GLU A 104 -10.29 -6.50 17.06
C GLU A 104 -10.08 -7.81 16.25
N LYS A 105 -10.62 -8.91 16.75
CA LYS A 105 -10.43 -10.26 16.17
C LYS A 105 -11.16 -10.40 14.84
N THR A 106 -12.33 -9.79 14.72
CA THR A 106 -13.14 -9.79 13.50
C THR A 106 -12.43 -9.01 12.40
N VAL A 107 -11.90 -7.83 12.72
CA VAL A 107 -11.10 -7.02 11.78
C VAL A 107 -9.84 -7.78 11.35
N TRP A 108 -9.13 -8.39 12.32
CA TRP A 108 -7.96 -9.20 12.05
C TRP A 108 -8.27 -10.39 11.11
N LEU A 109 -9.33 -11.14 11.41
CA LEU A 109 -9.73 -12.32 10.63
C LEU A 109 -10.14 -11.94 9.21
N PHE A 110 -10.87 -10.84 9.04
CA PHE A 110 -11.24 -10.34 7.72
C PHE A 110 -10.01 -10.00 6.88
N ARG A 111 -9.05 -9.25 7.45
CA ARG A 111 -7.78 -8.95 6.76
C ARG A 111 -6.99 -10.20 6.42
N GLU A 112 -6.95 -11.18 7.33
CA GLU A 112 -6.25 -12.44 7.12
C GLU A 112 -6.88 -13.23 5.95
N ASN A 113 -8.21 -13.30 5.87
CA ASN A 113 -8.92 -13.94 4.77
C ASN A 113 -8.71 -13.20 3.44
N LEU A 114 -8.75 -11.86 3.45
CA LEU A 114 -8.50 -11.02 2.27
C LEU A 114 -7.09 -11.22 1.72
N THR A 115 -6.09 -11.27 2.61
CA THR A 115 -4.69 -11.53 2.26
C THR A 115 -4.50 -12.97 1.76
N ASN A 116 -5.09 -13.95 2.44
CA ASN A 116 -4.86 -15.35 2.12
C ASN A 116 -5.49 -15.80 0.80
N SER A 117 -6.57 -15.14 0.41
CA SER A 117 -7.30 -15.39 -0.84
C SER A 117 -6.75 -14.63 -2.06
N GLY A 118 -5.72 -13.78 -1.86
CA GLY A 118 -5.17 -12.91 -2.90
C GLY A 118 -6.11 -11.77 -3.33
N LEU A 119 -7.18 -11.51 -2.56
CA LEU A 119 -8.18 -10.52 -2.94
C LEU A 119 -7.66 -9.09 -2.92
N VAL A 120 -6.63 -8.79 -2.12
CA VAL A 120 -6.04 -7.45 -2.06
C VAL A 120 -5.52 -7.02 -3.44
N GLU A 121 -4.83 -7.91 -4.14
CA GLU A 121 -4.34 -7.65 -5.50
C GLU A 121 -5.51 -7.47 -6.47
N VAL A 122 -6.52 -8.35 -6.39
CA VAL A 122 -7.73 -8.26 -7.22
C VAL A 122 -8.44 -6.92 -7.08
N ILE A 123 -8.67 -6.44 -5.85
CA ILE A 123 -9.35 -5.14 -5.63
C ILE A 123 -8.45 -3.96 -6.00
N PHE A 124 -7.13 -4.10 -5.87
CA PHE A 124 -6.19 -3.09 -6.32
C PHE A 124 -6.23 -2.95 -7.85
N ASP A 125 -6.11 -4.07 -8.57
CA ASP A 125 -6.14 -4.11 -10.04
C ASP A 125 -7.49 -3.62 -10.57
N GLN A 126 -8.60 -4.04 -9.96
CA GLN A 126 -9.94 -3.54 -10.30
C GLN A 126 -10.04 -2.02 -10.17
N PHE A 127 -9.46 -1.43 -9.12
CA PHE A 127 -9.45 0.02 -8.96
C PHE A 127 -8.52 0.72 -9.96
N VAL A 128 -7.39 0.09 -10.31
CA VAL A 128 -6.51 0.59 -11.38
C VAL A 128 -7.24 0.61 -12.71
N GLU A 129 -7.95 -0.46 -13.09
CA GLU A 129 -8.77 -0.51 -14.31
C GLU A 129 -9.82 0.60 -14.35
N PHE A 130 -10.52 0.83 -13.22
CA PHE A 130 -11.45 1.95 -13.10
C PHE A 130 -10.80 3.32 -13.34
N LEU A 131 -9.55 3.51 -12.91
CA LEU A 131 -8.79 4.75 -13.15
C LEU A 131 -8.29 4.85 -14.59
N GLU A 132 -7.97 3.73 -15.24
CA GLU A 132 -7.65 3.67 -16.67
C GLU A 132 -8.86 4.09 -17.52
N ASP A 133 -10.05 3.57 -17.22
CA ASP A 133 -11.30 3.92 -17.91
C ASP A 133 -11.66 5.41 -17.79
N LYS A 134 -11.20 6.06 -16.71
CA LYS A 134 -11.33 7.50 -16.50
C LYS A 134 -10.23 8.33 -17.15
N ASN A 135 -9.33 7.71 -17.93
CA ASN A 135 -8.15 8.33 -18.52
C ASN A 135 -7.25 9.02 -17.48
N LEU A 136 -7.21 8.51 -16.25
CA LEU A 136 -6.33 9.03 -15.19
C LEU A 136 -4.97 8.32 -15.18
N ILE A 137 -4.80 7.27 -15.97
CA ILE A 137 -3.52 6.67 -16.29
C ILE A 137 -3.23 7.02 -17.74
N LEU A 138 -2.54 8.14 -17.92
CA LEU A 138 -2.46 8.85 -19.21
C LEU A 138 -1.42 8.23 -20.15
N ASN A 139 -0.58 7.34 -19.62
CA ASN A 139 0.41 6.60 -20.39
C ASN A 139 1.45 7.51 -21.09
N GLU A 140 1.70 8.70 -20.52
CA GLU A 140 2.72 9.64 -21.01
C GLU A 140 4.11 9.42 -20.38
N GLY A 141 4.26 8.36 -19.60
CA GLY A 141 5.49 8.01 -18.90
C GLY A 141 5.22 7.32 -17.58
N LYS A 142 6.07 6.36 -17.25
CA LYS A 142 6.04 5.58 -16.01
C LYS A 142 7.22 5.97 -15.13
N MET A 143 6.99 5.97 -13.82
CA MET A 143 8.05 6.13 -12.82
C MET A 143 8.06 4.94 -11.87
N ILE A 144 9.25 4.43 -11.56
CA ILE A 144 9.45 3.32 -10.63
C ILE A 144 10.37 3.78 -9.49
N ASP A 145 9.96 3.46 -8.27
CA ASP A 145 10.77 3.64 -7.08
C ASP A 145 10.36 2.65 -5.98
N ALA A 146 11.22 2.50 -4.98
CA ALA A 146 11.03 1.55 -3.89
C ALA A 146 11.13 2.24 -2.52
N SER A 147 10.18 1.95 -1.63
CA SER A 147 10.22 2.41 -0.25
C SER A 147 10.30 1.25 0.74
N PHE A 148 11.03 1.45 1.83
CA PHE A 148 11.14 0.47 2.90
C PHE A 148 9.87 0.42 3.73
N THR A 149 9.46 -0.79 4.11
CA THR A 149 8.41 -1.01 5.09
C THR A 149 9.00 -1.74 6.29
N ILE A 150 9.01 -1.07 7.45
CA ILE A 150 9.74 -1.51 8.63
C ILE A 150 8.94 -2.58 9.38
N ALA A 151 9.57 -3.72 9.62
CA ALA A 151 9.04 -4.78 10.47
C ALA A 151 9.70 -4.74 11.87
N PRO A 152 9.09 -5.37 12.90
CA PRO A 152 9.68 -5.42 14.24
C PRO A 152 11.01 -6.17 14.21
N ARG A 153 12.08 -5.53 14.69
CA ARG A 153 13.45 -6.08 14.66
C ARG A 153 13.52 -7.39 15.43
N GLN A 154 14.02 -8.43 14.76
CA GLN A 154 14.15 -9.77 15.34
C GLN A 154 15.49 -9.94 16.06
N ARG A 155 15.46 -10.39 17.31
CA ARG A 155 16.66 -10.82 18.05
C ARG A 155 16.92 -12.30 17.80
N ASN A 156 17.89 -12.58 16.93
CA ASN A 156 18.32 -13.92 16.53
C ASN A 156 19.84 -14.04 16.73
N THR A 157 20.32 -15.27 16.96
CA THR A 157 21.76 -15.55 16.93
C THR A 157 22.30 -15.49 15.50
N LYS A 158 23.63 -15.47 15.35
CA LYS A 158 24.28 -15.48 14.02
C LYS A 158 23.91 -16.75 13.24
N GLU A 159 23.97 -17.91 13.90
CA GLU A 159 23.61 -19.21 13.32
C GLU A 159 22.15 -19.28 12.87
N GLU A 160 21.22 -18.76 13.69
CA GLU A 160 19.80 -18.66 13.32
C GLU A 160 19.63 -17.78 12.07
N ASN A 161 20.31 -16.64 11.99
CA ASN A 161 20.26 -15.77 10.82
C ASN A 161 20.87 -16.40 9.57
N ASP A 162 21.94 -17.18 9.71
CA ASP A 162 22.58 -17.87 8.59
C ASP A 162 21.67 -18.98 8.03
N LYS A 163 20.95 -19.71 8.88
CA LYS A 163 19.91 -20.66 8.45
C LYS A 163 18.75 -19.97 7.73
N ILE A 164 18.24 -18.86 8.26
CA ILE A 164 17.18 -18.07 7.62
C ILE A 164 17.61 -17.60 6.22
N LYS A 165 18.85 -17.12 6.05
CA LYS A 165 19.38 -16.70 4.75
C LYS A 165 19.47 -17.84 3.74
N LYS A 166 19.69 -19.07 4.19
CA LYS A 166 19.73 -20.28 3.35
C LYS A 166 18.34 -20.83 3.00
N GLY A 167 17.26 -20.25 3.54
CA GLY A 167 15.91 -20.76 3.38
C GLY A 167 15.54 -21.88 4.36
N GLU A 168 16.42 -22.20 5.32
CA GLU A 168 16.22 -23.25 6.34
C GLU A 168 15.56 -22.69 7.62
N GLY A 169 14.89 -21.53 7.52
CA GLY A 169 14.29 -20.84 8.67
C GLY A 169 13.15 -21.61 9.32
N ASP A 170 12.43 -22.43 8.54
CA ASP A 170 11.29 -23.23 9.02
C ASP A 170 11.68 -24.33 9.99
N GLU A 171 12.95 -24.76 10.01
CA GLU A 171 13.45 -25.76 10.97
C GLU A 171 13.71 -25.17 12.37
N LEU A 172 13.75 -23.84 12.47
CA LEU A 172 14.09 -23.15 13.70
C LEU A 172 12.92 -23.13 14.69
N TRP A 173 13.26 -23.28 15.97
CA TRP A 173 12.34 -23.16 17.12
C TRP A 173 11.14 -24.10 17.10
N ASN A 174 11.22 -25.25 16.42
CA ASN A 174 10.16 -26.27 16.42
C ASN A 174 9.76 -26.71 17.84
N GLU A 175 10.74 -26.84 18.74
CA GLU A 175 10.53 -27.14 20.17
C GLU A 175 9.87 -25.98 20.96
N LYS A 176 9.78 -24.79 20.37
CA LYS A 176 9.22 -23.58 21.01
C LYS A 176 8.17 -22.93 20.09
N PRO A 177 6.99 -23.57 19.89
CA PRO A 177 6.00 -23.15 18.91
C PRO A 177 5.49 -21.72 19.13
N ASN A 178 5.34 -21.29 20.38
CA ASN A 178 4.94 -19.91 20.70
C ASN A 178 6.00 -18.90 20.26
N LYS A 179 7.30 -19.19 20.48
CA LYS A 179 8.39 -18.35 19.98
C LYS A 179 8.36 -18.29 18.46
N LYS A 180 8.23 -19.46 17.80
CA LYS A 180 8.23 -19.57 16.33
C LYS A 180 7.18 -18.67 15.68
N LYS A 181 5.96 -18.61 16.22
CA LYS A 181 4.87 -17.74 15.71
C LYS A 181 5.20 -16.24 15.71
N HIS A 182 6.13 -15.79 16.55
CA HIS A 182 6.58 -14.40 16.62
C HIS A 182 7.85 -14.12 15.81
N LYS A 183 8.43 -15.13 15.16
CA LYS A 183 9.64 -15.00 14.36
C LYS A 183 9.31 -14.77 12.90
N ASP A 184 9.75 -13.62 12.39
CA ASP A 184 9.71 -13.33 10.97
C ASP A 184 10.97 -13.89 10.30
N ILE A 185 10.78 -14.98 9.55
CA ILE A 185 11.81 -15.66 8.77
C ILE A 185 11.85 -15.19 7.31
N ASP A 186 10.94 -14.29 6.90
CA ASP A 186 10.86 -13.76 5.54
C ASP A 186 11.50 -12.37 5.45
N ALA A 187 11.33 -11.53 6.48
CA ALA A 187 11.96 -10.22 6.55
C ALA A 187 13.50 -10.32 6.54
N ARG A 188 14.16 -9.34 5.92
CA ARG A 188 15.63 -9.28 5.84
C ARG A 188 16.17 -7.95 6.33
N TRP A 189 17.44 -7.96 6.69
CA TRP A 189 18.21 -6.77 7.03
C TRP A 189 18.83 -6.16 5.77
N THR A 190 18.88 -4.84 5.72
CA THR A 190 19.67 -4.11 4.72
C THR A 190 20.21 -2.81 5.31
N LYS A 191 21.18 -2.20 4.62
CA LYS A 191 21.79 -0.93 5.02
C LYS A 191 21.73 0.05 3.84
N LYS A 192 21.16 1.23 4.04
CA LYS A 192 21.09 2.34 3.06
C LYS A 192 21.46 3.63 3.77
N ASN A 193 22.40 4.41 3.23
CA ASN A 193 22.84 5.70 3.78
C ASN A 193 23.22 5.65 5.27
N ASP A 194 24.01 4.64 5.65
CA ASP A 194 24.39 4.34 7.05
C ASP A 194 23.28 3.94 8.01
N GLU A 195 22.02 4.00 7.59
CA GLU A 195 20.88 3.50 8.34
C GLU A 195 20.61 2.03 8.03
N THR A 196 20.14 1.31 9.05
CA THR A 196 19.87 -0.13 8.98
C THR A 196 18.36 -0.39 9.07
N PHE A 197 17.84 -1.07 8.05
CA PHE A 197 16.43 -1.39 7.89
C PHE A 197 16.21 -2.89 8.06
N PHE A 198 15.10 -3.26 8.71
CA PHE A 198 14.63 -4.63 8.81
C PHE A 198 13.18 -4.69 8.37
N GLY A 199 12.86 -5.55 7.41
CA GLY A 199 11.51 -5.69 6.90
C GLY A 199 11.48 -5.98 5.42
N TYR A 200 10.67 -5.20 4.70
CA TYR A 200 10.29 -5.42 3.31
C TYR A 200 10.47 -4.14 2.48
N LYS A 201 10.31 -4.25 1.16
CA LYS A 201 10.24 -3.14 0.21
C LYS A 201 8.93 -3.17 -0.55
N ASN A 202 8.34 -1.98 -0.70
CA ASN A 202 7.25 -1.71 -1.63
C ASN A 202 7.86 -1.09 -2.89
N HIS A 203 7.97 -1.88 -3.97
CA HIS A 203 8.36 -1.39 -5.28
C HIS A 203 7.11 -0.99 -6.03
N ALA A 204 6.99 0.27 -6.43
CA ALA A 204 5.77 0.80 -7.04
C ALA A 204 6.06 1.40 -8.42
N LYS A 205 5.27 1.00 -9.43
CA LYS A 205 5.17 1.66 -10.73
C LYS A 205 3.98 2.62 -10.70
N ALA A 206 4.22 3.86 -11.11
CA ALA A 206 3.21 4.90 -11.11
C ALA A 206 3.22 5.71 -12.41
N ASP A 207 2.07 6.31 -12.74
CA ASP A 207 1.94 7.27 -13.83
C ASP A 207 2.61 8.60 -13.46
N THR A 208 3.44 9.12 -14.36
CA THR A 208 4.22 10.33 -14.09
C THR A 208 3.36 11.58 -13.90
N LYS A 209 2.21 11.70 -14.58
CA LYS A 209 1.33 12.87 -14.51
C LYS A 209 0.36 12.76 -13.34
N SER A 210 -0.46 11.73 -13.30
CA SER A 210 -1.50 11.60 -12.28
C SER A 210 -0.96 11.19 -10.92
N LYS A 211 0.23 10.58 -10.86
CA LYS A 211 0.84 9.96 -9.67
C LYS A 211 0.04 8.77 -9.13
N ILE A 212 -0.82 8.17 -9.95
CA ILE A 212 -1.52 6.93 -9.60
C ILE A 212 -0.54 5.76 -9.70
N ILE A 213 -0.54 4.91 -8.66
CA ILE A 213 0.19 3.64 -8.68
C ILE A 213 -0.62 2.66 -9.54
N ASN A 214 -0.03 2.09 -10.57
CA ASN A 214 -0.71 1.13 -11.44
C ASN A 214 -0.22 -0.32 -11.24
N LYS A 215 0.98 -0.51 -10.68
CA LYS A 215 1.48 -1.85 -10.31
C LYS A 215 2.41 -1.74 -9.11
N TYR A 216 2.45 -2.79 -8.28
CA TYR A 216 3.40 -2.87 -7.18
C TYR A 216 3.91 -4.31 -6.99
N ILE A 217 5.08 -4.42 -6.38
CA ILE A 217 5.71 -5.69 -6.01
C ILE A 217 6.30 -5.55 -4.61
N VAL A 218 6.19 -6.60 -3.81
CA VAL A 218 6.73 -6.65 -2.45
C VAL A 218 7.84 -7.67 -2.38
N THR A 219 8.98 -7.25 -1.85
CA THR A 219 10.13 -8.12 -1.59
C THR A 219 10.60 -7.96 -0.15
N ASP A 220 11.47 -8.85 0.33
CA ASP A 220 12.23 -8.53 1.54
C ASP A 220 13.15 -7.31 1.31
N ALA A 221 13.60 -6.69 2.39
CA ALA A 221 14.37 -5.45 2.31
C ALA A 221 15.78 -5.62 1.72
N SER A 222 16.32 -6.84 1.60
CA SER A 222 17.67 -7.07 1.07
C SER A 222 17.71 -7.16 -0.45
N VAL A 223 16.59 -7.46 -1.10
CA VAL A 223 16.49 -7.51 -2.57
C VAL A 223 16.86 -6.16 -3.17
N HIS A 224 17.74 -6.18 -4.17
CA HIS A 224 18.16 -4.97 -4.89
C HIS A 224 17.04 -4.48 -5.80
N ASP A 225 16.85 -3.16 -5.87
CA ASP A 225 15.70 -2.53 -6.53
C ASP A 225 15.58 -2.94 -8.01
N SER A 226 16.73 -3.05 -8.71
CA SER A 226 16.76 -3.52 -10.10
C SER A 226 16.16 -4.90 -10.37
N GLN A 227 16.06 -5.78 -9.36
CA GLN A 227 15.49 -7.12 -9.52
C GLN A 227 13.95 -7.09 -9.58
N ALA A 228 13.32 -6.03 -9.07
CA ALA A 228 11.87 -5.85 -9.12
C ALA A 228 11.39 -5.22 -10.45
N LEU A 229 12.31 -4.85 -11.35
CA LEU A 229 11.99 -4.13 -12.57
C LEU A 229 11.06 -4.92 -13.51
N GLU A 230 11.48 -6.10 -13.97
CA GLU A 230 10.70 -6.87 -14.94
C GLU A 230 9.28 -7.20 -14.46
N PRO A 231 9.06 -7.66 -13.21
CA PRO A 231 7.72 -7.89 -12.70
C PRO A 231 6.82 -6.64 -12.65
N LEU A 232 7.41 -5.43 -12.59
CA LEU A 232 6.66 -4.18 -12.60
C LEU A 232 6.25 -3.72 -13.99
N LEU A 233 6.87 -4.23 -15.05
CA LEU A 233 6.54 -3.84 -16.42
C LEU A 233 5.39 -4.70 -16.97
N ASP A 234 4.67 -4.16 -17.94
CA ASP A 234 3.64 -4.86 -18.71
C ASP A 234 3.53 -4.29 -20.13
N GLU A 235 2.75 -4.96 -20.99
CA GLU A 235 2.59 -4.58 -22.40
C GLU A 235 1.98 -3.19 -22.60
N LYS A 236 1.22 -2.66 -21.63
CA LYS A 236 0.62 -1.32 -21.72
C LYS A 236 1.69 -0.22 -21.59
N ASP A 237 2.87 -0.56 -21.08
CA ASP A 237 3.99 0.38 -20.93
C ASP A 237 4.72 0.66 -22.25
N LYS A 238 4.49 -0.14 -23.30
CA LYS A 238 5.23 -0.05 -24.56
C LYS A 238 5.17 1.35 -25.17
N GLY A 239 6.33 1.87 -25.57
CA GLY A 239 6.49 3.19 -26.17
C GLY A 239 6.56 4.35 -25.18
N GLN A 240 6.41 4.10 -23.87
CA GLN A 240 6.43 5.16 -22.85
C GLN A 240 7.85 5.45 -22.35
N ASN A 241 8.04 6.62 -21.74
CA ASN A 241 9.27 6.94 -21.01
C ASN A 241 9.28 6.23 -19.64
N LEU A 242 10.37 5.52 -19.32
CA LEU A 242 10.57 4.91 -18.00
C LEU A 242 11.56 5.73 -17.16
N TYR A 243 11.08 6.36 -16.10
CA TYR A 243 11.89 7.10 -15.13
C TYR A 243 12.15 6.25 -13.88
N ALA A 244 13.41 6.03 -13.55
CA ALA A 244 13.78 5.37 -12.29
C ALA A 244 15.13 5.90 -11.78
N ASP A 245 15.45 5.59 -10.53
CA ASP A 245 16.74 5.95 -9.95
C ASP A 245 17.88 5.12 -10.55
N SER A 246 19.12 5.46 -10.20
CA SER A 246 20.28 4.77 -10.73
C SER A 246 20.47 3.35 -10.17
N ALA A 247 19.67 2.93 -9.18
CA ALA A 247 19.64 1.55 -8.73
C ALA A 247 18.98 0.63 -9.76
N TYR A 248 18.22 1.17 -10.73
CA TYR A 248 17.66 0.41 -11.86
C TYR A 248 18.56 0.40 -13.11
N THR A 249 19.87 0.64 -12.96
CA THR A 249 20.84 0.57 -14.07
C THR A 249 21.54 -0.79 -14.13
N GLY A 250 21.96 -1.18 -15.34
CA GLY A 250 22.69 -2.41 -15.60
C GLY A 250 22.30 -3.03 -16.94
N GLN A 251 23.15 -3.90 -17.47
CA GLN A 251 22.92 -4.53 -18.77
C GLN A 251 21.58 -5.29 -18.81
N ASN A 252 21.29 -6.10 -17.78
CA ASN A 252 20.03 -6.83 -17.71
C ASN A 252 18.82 -5.89 -17.66
N GLN A 253 18.95 -4.73 -17.02
CA GLN A 253 17.89 -3.74 -16.90
C GLN A 253 17.66 -3.05 -18.25
N GLU A 254 18.72 -2.69 -18.97
CA GLU A 254 18.64 -2.16 -20.33
C GLU A 254 17.95 -3.16 -21.27
N GLU A 255 18.37 -4.42 -21.26
CA GLU A 255 17.74 -5.49 -22.04
C GLU A 255 16.25 -5.69 -21.67
N THR A 256 15.91 -5.57 -20.39
CA THR A 256 14.52 -5.67 -19.90
C THR A 256 13.67 -4.51 -20.40
N ILE A 257 14.20 -3.28 -20.33
CA ILE A 257 13.50 -2.05 -20.77
C ILE A 257 13.27 -2.10 -22.28
N ASP A 258 14.29 -2.50 -23.04
CA ASP A 258 14.23 -2.64 -24.50
C ASP A 258 13.26 -3.76 -24.91
N LYS A 259 13.26 -4.89 -24.20
CA LYS A 259 12.31 -6.00 -24.41
C LYS A 259 10.85 -5.55 -24.28
N HIS A 260 10.55 -4.65 -23.35
CA HIS A 260 9.20 -4.08 -23.16
C HIS A 260 8.94 -2.86 -24.06
N GLY A 261 9.89 -2.47 -24.91
CA GLY A 261 9.76 -1.37 -25.86
C GLY A 261 9.64 0.00 -25.19
N LEU A 262 10.22 0.18 -24.00
CA LEU A 262 10.20 1.43 -23.23
C LEU A 262 11.37 2.34 -23.63
N ILE A 263 11.16 3.65 -23.53
CA ILE A 263 12.22 4.64 -23.70
C ILE A 263 12.93 4.80 -22.36
N ASN A 264 14.17 4.33 -22.29
CA ASN A 264 14.97 4.36 -21.07
C ASN A 264 15.29 5.81 -20.63
N LYS A 265 14.68 6.26 -19.53
CA LYS A 265 14.99 7.52 -18.83
C LYS A 265 15.50 7.27 -17.41
N VAL A 266 16.07 6.11 -17.15
CA VAL A 266 16.74 5.78 -15.88
C VAL A 266 17.96 6.70 -15.69
N HIS A 267 18.23 7.08 -14.45
CA HIS A 267 19.38 7.90 -14.11
C HIS A 267 20.69 7.15 -14.37
N GLU A 268 21.61 7.80 -15.07
CA GLU A 268 22.93 7.25 -15.33
C GLU A 268 23.78 7.33 -14.06
N LYS A 269 24.66 6.33 -13.88
CA LYS A 269 25.53 6.21 -12.71
C LYS A 269 27.00 6.31 -13.13
N GLY A 270 27.79 7.06 -12.36
CA GLY A 270 29.25 7.03 -12.49
C GLY A 270 29.82 5.73 -11.92
N TYR A 271 30.89 5.23 -12.52
CA TYR A 271 31.62 4.06 -12.04
C TYR A 271 32.97 4.47 -11.44
N ARG A 272 33.59 3.55 -10.69
CA ARG A 272 34.93 3.78 -10.14
C ARG A 272 35.90 4.08 -11.29
N GLY A 273 36.53 5.27 -11.26
CA GLY A 273 37.43 5.73 -12.31
C GLY A 273 36.75 6.27 -13.58
N LYS A 274 35.41 6.28 -13.64
CA LYS A 274 34.62 6.86 -14.74
C LYS A 274 33.46 7.68 -14.16
N PRO A 275 33.72 8.92 -13.69
CA PRO A 275 32.68 9.81 -13.21
C PRO A 275 31.70 10.17 -14.34
N LEU A 276 30.50 10.64 -13.98
CA LEU A 276 29.52 11.13 -14.94
C LEU A 276 30.10 12.32 -15.73
N THR A 277 29.89 12.32 -17.05
CA THR A 277 30.18 13.49 -17.89
C THR A 277 29.21 14.63 -17.59
N ASP A 278 29.53 15.84 -18.04
CA ASP A 278 28.66 16.99 -17.80
C ASP A 278 27.35 16.87 -18.59
N GLU A 279 27.37 16.22 -19.75
CA GLU A 279 26.16 15.87 -20.51
C GLU A 279 25.27 14.89 -19.73
N GLN A 280 25.86 13.85 -19.12
CA GLN A 280 25.12 12.89 -18.30
C GLN A 280 24.53 13.54 -17.05
N LYS A 281 25.26 14.46 -16.40
CA LYS A 281 24.74 15.24 -15.27
C LYS A 281 23.58 16.13 -15.70
N ALA A 282 23.67 16.80 -16.86
CA ALA A 282 22.60 17.62 -17.40
C ALA A 282 21.35 16.79 -17.71
N SER A 283 21.52 15.64 -18.37
CA SER A 283 20.47 14.65 -18.64
C SER A 283 19.80 14.15 -17.35
N ASN A 284 20.59 13.75 -16.36
CA ASN A 284 20.06 13.33 -15.05
C ASN A 284 19.30 14.46 -14.34
N LYS A 285 19.75 15.71 -14.45
CA LYS A 285 19.07 16.89 -13.87
C LYS A 285 17.70 17.12 -14.52
N GLU A 286 17.58 16.89 -15.82
CA GLU A 286 16.29 16.95 -16.53
C GLU A 286 15.37 15.81 -16.07
N LYS A 287 15.84 14.56 -16.10
CA LYS A 287 15.11 13.35 -15.66
C LYS A 287 14.63 13.45 -14.21
N SER A 288 15.44 14.07 -13.34
CA SER A 288 15.16 14.22 -11.91
C SER A 288 13.84 14.92 -11.60
N LYS A 289 13.44 15.91 -12.43
CA LYS A 289 12.19 16.66 -12.21
C LYS A 289 10.96 15.75 -12.29
N THR A 290 10.95 14.82 -13.24
CA THR A 290 9.88 13.85 -13.39
C THR A 290 9.99 12.75 -12.34
N ARG A 291 11.19 12.20 -12.13
CA ARG A 291 11.43 11.12 -11.15
C ARG A 291 11.03 11.53 -9.73
N ALA A 292 11.37 12.75 -9.28
CA ALA A 292 11.05 13.24 -7.94
C ALA A 292 9.53 13.24 -7.65
N ARG A 293 8.66 13.13 -8.67
CA ARG A 293 7.23 13.05 -8.45
C ARG A 293 6.79 11.79 -7.71
N VAL A 294 7.54 10.69 -7.82
CA VAL A 294 7.29 9.43 -7.11
C VAL A 294 7.51 9.58 -5.60
N GLU A 295 8.41 10.48 -5.18
CA GLU A 295 8.65 10.76 -3.75
C GLU A 295 7.42 11.37 -3.09
N HIS A 296 6.54 12.05 -3.83
CA HIS A 296 5.27 12.52 -3.28
C HIS A 296 4.31 11.37 -2.92
N ILE A 297 4.40 10.23 -3.62
CA ILE A 297 3.59 9.05 -3.33
C ILE A 297 3.99 8.50 -1.97
N PHE A 298 5.28 8.18 -1.81
CA PHE A 298 5.80 7.68 -0.55
C PHE A 298 5.77 8.73 0.56
N GLY A 299 5.97 10.00 0.25
CA GLY A 299 5.80 11.11 1.19
C GLY A 299 4.37 11.21 1.73
N PHE A 300 3.35 10.97 0.90
CA PHE A 300 1.97 10.89 1.38
C PHE A 300 1.77 9.69 2.30
N MET A 301 2.30 8.52 1.95
CA MET A 301 2.21 7.33 2.80
C MET A 301 2.90 7.54 4.15
N GLU A 302 4.08 8.16 4.16
CA GLU A 302 4.81 8.42 5.40
C GLU A 302 4.11 9.49 6.26
N GLN A 303 3.73 10.62 5.67
CA GLN A 303 3.23 11.78 6.44
C GLN A 303 1.73 11.73 6.72
N SER A 304 0.93 11.30 5.74
CA SER A 304 -0.53 11.31 5.86
C SER A 304 -1.09 9.98 6.36
N MET A 305 -0.39 8.87 6.12
CA MET A 305 -0.83 7.52 6.54
C MET A 305 -0.07 6.98 7.77
N ASN A 306 0.71 7.85 8.43
CA ASN A 306 1.45 7.56 9.67
C ASN A 306 2.50 6.44 9.55
N GLY A 307 3.22 6.45 8.43
CA GLY A 307 4.42 5.64 8.21
C GLY A 307 4.21 4.25 7.65
N LEU A 308 5.23 3.74 6.95
CA LEU A 308 5.26 2.38 6.40
C LEU A 308 5.80 1.38 7.44
N THR A 309 4.97 1.05 8.44
CA THR A 309 5.31 0.05 9.46
C THR A 309 4.39 -1.18 9.40
N LEU A 310 4.99 -2.36 9.56
CA LEU A 310 4.28 -3.64 9.61
C LEU A 310 4.33 -4.21 11.03
N LYS A 311 3.19 -4.73 11.48
CA LYS A 311 3.06 -5.46 12.76
C LYS A 311 2.80 -6.95 12.55
N SER A 312 2.62 -7.37 11.30
CA SER A 312 2.42 -8.76 10.91
C SER A 312 3.75 -9.46 10.66
N VAL A 313 3.71 -10.79 10.77
CA VAL A 313 4.84 -11.67 10.45
C VAL A 313 4.58 -12.37 9.12
N GLY A 314 5.58 -12.35 8.24
CA GLY A 314 5.65 -13.10 6.98
C GLY A 314 5.30 -12.30 5.73
N ILE A 315 5.92 -12.67 4.61
CA ILE A 315 5.87 -11.95 3.32
C ILE A 315 4.45 -11.89 2.76
N LYS A 316 3.64 -12.93 2.94
CA LYS A 316 2.25 -12.96 2.45
C LYS A 316 1.42 -11.86 3.08
N ARG A 317 1.51 -11.70 4.41
CA ARG A 317 0.82 -10.63 5.15
C ARG A 317 1.39 -9.26 4.81
N ALA A 318 2.71 -9.16 4.69
CA ALA A 318 3.37 -7.92 4.26
C ALA A 318 2.84 -7.46 2.90
N THR A 319 2.72 -8.39 1.94
CA THR A 319 2.18 -8.14 0.59
C THR A 319 0.76 -7.63 0.63
N GLY A 320 -0.15 -8.31 1.37
CA GLY A 320 -1.53 -7.83 1.51
C GLY A 320 -1.65 -6.48 2.22
N ILE A 321 -0.84 -6.21 3.24
CA ILE A 321 -0.89 -4.91 3.93
C ILE A 321 -0.34 -3.79 3.05
N ILE A 322 0.77 -4.01 2.34
CA ILE A 322 1.35 -3.04 1.41
C ILE A 322 0.40 -2.79 0.23
N GLY A 323 -0.27 -3.81 -0.28
CA GLY A 323 -1.33 -3.65 -1.28
C GLY A 323 -2.47 -2.77 -0.79
N LEU A 324 -2.92 -2.97 0.46
CA LEU A 324 -3.94 -2.08 1.07
C LEU A 324 -3.44 -0.65 1.28
N ILE A 325 -2.15 -0.46 1.57
CA ILE A 325 -1.53 0.88 1.64
C ILE A 325 -1.55 1.55 0.26
N ASN A 326 -1.12 0.84 -0.79
CA ASN A 326 -1.12 1.34 -2.16
C ASN A 326 -2.53 1.66 -2.67
N LEU A 327 -3.50 0.78 -2.39
CA LEU A 327 -4.93 1.02 -2.69
C LEU A 327 -5.44 2.27 -1.97
N THR A 328 -5.16 2.38 -0.66
CA THR A 328 -5.58 3.53 0.15
C THR A 328 -4.99 4.82 -0.41
N TYR A 329 -3.70 4.82 -0.76
CA TYR A 329 -3.08 5.95 -1.45
C TYR A 329 -3.83 6.33 -2.73
N ASN A 330 -4.09 5.36 -3.62
CA ASN A 330 -4.78 5.61 -4.88
C ASN A 330 -6.19 6.19 -4.68
N LEU A 331 -6.95 5.69 -3.70
CA LEU A 331 -8.30 6.19 -3.40
C LEU A 331 -8.27 7.67 -2.99
N PHE A 332 -7.36 8.05 -2.09
CA PHE A 332 -7.19 9.45 -1.69
C PHE A 332 -6.58 10.31 -2.79
N ARG A 333 -5.71 9.75 -3.63
CA ARG A 333 -5.15 10.46 -4.78
C ARG A 333 -6.23 10.75 -5.82
N TYR A 334 -7.11 9.79 -6.09
CA TYR A 334 -8.28 9.97 -6.94
C TYR A 334 -9.22 11.06 -6.39
N GLU A 335 -9.51 11.04 -5.09
CA GLU A 335 -10.27 12.11 -4.44
C GLU A 335 -9.66 13.49 -4.69
N GLN A 336 -8.34 13.62 -4.53
CA GLN A 336 -7.65 14.89 -4.77
C GLN A 336 -7.78 15.34 -6.23
N ILE A 337 -7.64 14.42 -7.19
CA ILE A 337 -7.78 14.71 -8.62
C ILE A 337 -9.17 15.28 -8.90
N VAL A 338 -10.22 14.61 -8.41
CA VAL A 338 -11.61 15.02 -8.62
C VAL A 338 -11.90 16.35 -7.92
N ARG A 339 -11.56 16.48 -6.63
CA ARG A 339 -11.85 17.68 -5.83
C ARG A 339 -11.11 18.92 -6.35
N LEU A 340 -9.85 18.77 -6.74
CA LEU A 340 -9.04 19.87 -7.24
C LEU A 340 -9.20 20.10 -8.75
N LYS A 341 -9.99 19.27 -9.44
CA LYS A 341 -10.18 19.31 -10.90
C LYS A 341 -8.84 19.35 -11.64
N LEU A 342 -7.96 18.41 -11.28
CA LEU A 342 -6.65 18.32 -11.93
C LEU A 342 -6.85 17.80 -13.36
N GLU A 343 -6.43 18.61 -14.32
CA GLU A 343 -6.35 18.26 -15.74
C GLU A 343 -4.89 17.93 -16.07
N PHE A 344 -4.66 17.00 -16.98
CA PHE A 344 -3.34 16.43 -17.23
C PHE A 344 -2.92 16.48 -18.70
#